data_AF-A0A975GJU5-F1
#
_entry.id   AF-A0A975GJU5-F1
#
_cell.length_a   1.000
_cell.length_b   1.000
_cell.length_c   1.000
_cell.angle_alpha   90.00
_cell.angle_beta   90.00
_cell.angle_gamma   90.00
#
_symmetry.space_group_name_H-M   'P 1'
#
loop_
_entity.id
_entity.type
_entity.pdbx_description
1 polymer ?
#
loop_
_entity_poly.entity_id
_entity_poly.type
_entity_poly.pdbx_seq_one_letter_code
_entity_poly.pdbx_strand_id
1 'polypeptide(L)'
;MKENKALVTVMGKEIEQVEYKGMPVVTLRMMDELHERPEGTARNAFFRHKDKLIEGEDYFEVPFEEWSQIIAVKIFNGDPDENSENNLKQRNPIKFLTVSGYLMLVKSFTDDLAWKVQRELVKNYFTTRANYSQVRGKLLEEQAKQMEREIRWLNSKRKAERMAEKEAIRILKGKSRIEDYADTPELQRKISTTLENNKDILKYSIPQNLDRWWYECLLSGKNSNDGYWKRDIPVQELIAYYNAFVDQLRAKGYRHINVDFGRALRKLCKGIQTYRPSSPGPRPRWYKLPSLDECRDQYQKLINININWDKEI
;
A
#
# COMPACT_ATOMS: atom_id res chain seq x y z
N MET A 1 28.50 -41.97 -12.85
CA MET A 1 29.53 -40.90 -12.85
C MET A 1 28.94 -39.71 -12.10
N LYS A 2 29.56 -39.24 -11.01
CA LYS A 2 29.12 -38.02 -10.35
C LYS A 2 29.48 -36.86 -11.28
N GLU A 3 28.49 -36.24 -11.93
CA GLU A 3 28.73 -35.02 -12.69
C GLU A 3 29.35 -33.98 -11.77
N ASN A 4 30.42 -33.36 -12.24
CA ASN A 4 31.14 -32.32 -11.52
C ASN A 4 30.24 -31.07 -11.53
N LYS A 5 29.47 -30.89 -10.46
CA LYS A 5 28.53 -29.79 -10.29
C LYS A 5 29.31 -28.47 -10.26
N ALA A 6 28.94 -27.53 -11.14
CA ALA A 6 29.62 -26.24 -11.24
C ALA A 6 29.23 -25.36 -10.03
N LEU A 7 30.22 -24.99 -9.22
CA LEU A 7 30.02 -24.03 -8.13
C LEU A 7 30.11 -22.62 -8.68
N VAL A 8 29.14 -21.79 -8.32
CA VAL A 8 29.03 -20.39 -8.74
C VAL A 8 28.88 -19.52 -7.50
N THR A 9 29.64 -18.43 -7.44
CA THR A 9 29.48 -17.45 -6.36
C THR A 9 28.40 -16.42 -6.72
N VAL A 10 27.42 -16.28 -5.84
CA VAL A 10 26.37 -15.24 -5.88
C VAL A 10 26.25 -14.61 -4.50
N MET A 11 26.44 -13.29 -4.42
CA MET A 11 26.43 -12.51 -3.18
C MET A 11 27.40 -13.04 -2.12
N GLY A 12 28.55 -13.57 -2.56
CA GLY A 12 29.53 -14.22 -1.67
C GLY A 12 29.11 -15.60 -1.14
N LYS A 13 27.95 -16.12 -1.56
CA LYS A 13 27.50 -17.49 -1.28
C LYS A 13 27.88 -18.39 -2.45
N GLU A 14 28.55 -19.50 -2.18
CA GLU A 14 28.77 -20.54 -3.18
C GLU A 14 27.48 -21.35 -3.35
N ILE A 15 26.93 -21.34 -4.56
CA ILE A 15 25.76 -22.12 -4.92
C ILE A 15 26.10 -23.11 -6.00
N GLU A 16 25.45 -24.26 -5.92
CA GLU A 16 25.55 -25.28 -6.93
C GLU A 16 24.68 -24.92 -8.14
N GLN A 17 25.26 -24.92 -9.32
CA GLN A 17 24.52 -24.72 -10.57
C GLN A 17 23.71 -25.96 -10.91
N VAL A 18 22.40 -25.78 -11.02
CA VAL A 18 21.45 -26.81 -11.40
C VAL A 18 21.21 -26.68 -12.90
N GLU A 19 21.40 -27.78 -13.62
CA GLU A 19 21.15 -27.86 -15.06
C GLU A 19 19.97 -28.80 -15.31
N TYR A 20 19.05 -28.38 -16.18
CA TYR A 20 17.95 -29.21 -16.65
C TYR A 20 17.76 -29.02 -18.15
N LYS A 21 17.73 -30.12 -18.90
CA LYS A 21 17.60 -30.11 -20.37
C LYS A 21 18.63 -29.20 -21.07
N GLY A 22 19.87 -29.18 -20.58
CA GLY A 22 20.93 -28.35 -21.13
C GLY A 22 20.85 -26.86 -20.76
N MET A 23 19.96 -26.47 -19.84
CA MET A 23 19.74 -25.09 -19.44
C MET A 23 20.01 -24.90 -17.94
N PRO A 24 20.70 -23.81 -17.54
CA PRO A 24 20.80 -23.44 -16.14
C PRO A 24 19.44 -23.03 -15.61
N VAL A 25 19.02 -23.63 -14.49
CA VAL A 25 17.72 -23.42 -13.87
C VAL A 25 17.86 -23.14 -12.37
N VAL A 26 16.92 -22.40 -11.80
CA VAL A 26 16.86 -22.16 -10.34
C VAL A 26 15.55 -22.69 -9.78
N THR A 27 15.59 -23.22 -8.56
CA THR A 27 14.35 -23.59 -7.85
C THR A 27 13.74 -22.37 -7.16
N LEU A 28 12.43 -22.44 -6.86
CA LEU A 28 11.74 -21.41 -6.07
C LEU A 28 12.39 -21.22 -4.69
N ARG A 29 12.89 -22.29 -4.07
CA ARG A 29 13.59 -22.19 -2.79
C ARG A 29 14.94 -21.51 -2.92
N MET A 30 15.75 -21.88 -3.91
CA MET A 30 17.02 -21.19 -4.19
C MET A 30 16.79 -19.70 -4.42
N MET A 31 15.69 -19.34 -5.07
CA MET A 31 15.29 -17.95 -5.25
C MET A 31 15.01 -17.26 -3.91
N ASP A 32 14.24 -17.88 -3.00
CA ASP A 32 14.00 -17.32 -1.67
C ASP A 32 15.30 -17.17 -0.85
N GLU A 33 16.18 -18.18 -0.87
CA GLU A 33 17.46 -18.18 -0.15
C GLU A 33 18.42 -17.09 -0.65
N LEU A 34 18.54 -16.94 -1.97
CA LEU A 34 19.44 -15.95 -2.58
C LEU A 34 18.95 -14.52 -2.36
N HIS A 35 17.63 -14.31 -2.38
CA HIS A 35 17.01 -13.01 -2.13
C HIS A 35 16.74 -12.72 -0.65
N GLU A 36 17.16 -13.62 0.25
CA GLU A 36 16.95 -13.52 1.71
C GLU A 36 15.48 -13.29 2.08
N ARG A 37 14.58 -14.00 1.38
CA ARG A 37 13.14 -13.95 1.60
C ARG A 37 12.67 -15.13 2.44
N PRO A 38 11.56 -14.99 3.19
CA PRO A 38 10.93 -16.12 3.85
C PRO A 38 10.61 -17.23 2.84
N GLU A 39 10.82 -18.48 3.25
CA GLU A 39 10.53 -19.64 2.42
C GLU A 39 9.07 -19.62 1.92
N GLY A 40 8.88 -19.85 0.63
CA GLY A 40 7.58 -19.83 -0.02
C GLY A 40 7.20 -18.46 -0.63
N THR A 41 8.04 -17.44 -0.50
CA THR A 41 7.80 -16.12 -1.12
C THR A 41 7.78 -16.23 -2.64
N ALA A 42 8.80 -16.86 -3.24
CA ALA A 42 8.88 -17.10 -4.67
C ALA A 42 7.76 -18.04 -5.15
N ARG A 43 7.38 -19.03 -4.34
CA ARG A 43 6.24 -19.92 -4.63
C ARG A 43 4.94 -19.13 -4.74
N ASN A 44 4.66 -18.25 -3.79
CA ASN A 44 3.47 -17.40 -3.83
C ASN A 44 3.48 -16.45 -5.03
N ALA A 45 4.66 -15.89 -5.37
CA ALA A 45 4.82 -15.06 -6.56
C ALA A 45 4.57 -15.84 -7.86
N PHE A 46 5.09 -17.07 -7.95
CA PHE A 46 4.87 -17.97 -9.08
C PHE A 46 3.38 -18.24 -9.28
N PHE A 47 2.66 -18.67 -8.25
CA PHE A 47 1.23 -18.99 -8.38
C PHE A 47 0.36 -17.77 -8.66
N ARG A 48 0.74 -16.58 -8.19
CA ARG A 48 0.05 -15.32 -8.51
C ARG A 48 0.15 -14.93 -9.99
N HIS A 49 1.20 -15.40 -10.67
CA HIS A 49 1.51 -15.04 -12.05
C HIS A 49 1.57 -16.25 -12.98
N LYS A 50 1.11 -17.42 -12.53
CA LYS A 50 1.21 -18.69 -13.26
C LYS A 50 0.50 -18.61 -14.62
N ASP A 51 -0.61 -17.86 -14.69
CA ASP A 51 -1.37 -17.57 -15.91
C ASP A 51 -0.57 -16.83 -16.99
N LYS A 52 0.54 -16.19 -16.60
CA LYS A 52 1.41 -15.40 -17.49
C LYS A 52 2.73 -16.09 -17.81
N LEU A 53 3.00 -17.23 -17.20
CA LEU A 53 4.24 -17.99 -17.38
C LEU A 53 4.01 -19.13 -18.37
N ILE A 54 4.99 -19.36 -19.23
CA ILE A 54 4.92 -20.40 -20.26
C ILE A 54 5.75 -21.60 -19.81
N GLU A 55 5.11 -22.76 -19.68
CA GLU A 55 5.81 -24.02 -19.41
C GLU A 55 6.70 -24.41 -20.59
N GLY A 56 7.94 -24.79 -20.32
CA GLY A 56 8.96 -25.06 -21.34
C GLY A 56 9.80 -23.84 -21.73
N GLU A 57 9.33 -22.62 -21.46
CA GLU A 57 10.07 -21.37 -21.71
C GLU A 57 10.50 -20.71 -20.40
N ASP A 58 9.55 -20.43 -19.50
CA ASP A 58 9.79 -19.75 -18.23
C ASP A 58 10.06 -20.73 -17.09
N TYR A 59 9.40 -21.88 -17.12
CA TYR A 59 9.59 -22.90 -16.09
C TYR A 59 9.40 -24.32 -16.64
N PHE A 60 9.90 -25.29 -15.89
CA PHE A 60 9.60 -26.71 -16.05
C PHE A 60 8.93 -27.24 -14.81
N GLU A 61 7.86 -28.00 -14.99
CA GLU A 61 7.31 -28.88 -13.96
C GLU A 61 8.03 -30.22 -14.05
N VAL A 62 8.90 -30.50 -13.08
CA VAL A 62 9.77 -31.68 -13.11
C VAL A 62 9.26 -32.72 -12.12
N PRO A 63 8.88 -33.93 -12.56
CA PRO A 63 8.47 -35.02 -11.68
C PRO A 63 9.58 -35.49 -10.73
N PHE A 64 9.20 -36.17 -9.65
CA PHE A 64 10.13 -36.65 -8.62
C PHE A 64 11.24 -37.54 -9.17
N GLU A 65 10.88 -38.44 -10.07
CA GLU A 65 11.77 -39.41 -10.69
C GLU A 65 12.91 -38.70 -11.45
N GLU A 66 12.64 -37.53 -12.00
CA GLU A 66 13.63 -36.72 -12.72
C GLU A 66 14.41 -35.82 -11.77
N TRP A 67 13.74 -35.02 -10.94
CA TRP A 67 14.45 -34.01 -10.15
C TRP A 67 15.32 -34.61 -9.05
N SER A 68 14.97 -35.78 -8.51
CA SER A 68 15.75 -36.48 -7.48
C SER A 68 17.13 -36.94 -7.98
N GLN A 69 17.30 -37.07 -9.30
CA GLN A 69 18.59 -37.39 -9.93
C GLN A 69 19.47 -36.15 -10.12
N ILE A 70 18.85 -34.97 -10.17
CA ILE A 70 19.50 -33.69 -10.48
C ILE A 70 19.92 -32.98 -9.18
N ILE A 71 18.98 -32.87 -8.24
CA ILE A 71 19.20 -32.20 -6.96
C ILE A 71 19.43 -33.28 -5.90
N ALA A 72 20.56 -33.20 -5.19
CA ALA A 72 20.82 -34.11 -4.09
C ALA A 72 19.74 -33.91 -3.00
N VAL A 73 18.99 -34.97 -2.70
CA VAL A 73 17.88 -34.99 -1.72
C VAL A 73 18.29 -34.43 -0.34
N LYS A 74 19.59 -34.37 -0.03
CA LYS A 74 20.14 -33.78 1.21
C LYS A 74 19.71 -32.34 1.47
N ILE A 75 19.34 -31.54 0.45
CA ILE A 75 18.89 -30.17 0.69
C ILE A 75 17.44 -30.14 1.25
N PHE A 76 16.68 -31.25 1.25
CA PHE A 76 15.30 -31.31 1.75
C PHE A 76 15.15 -32.06 3.08
N ASN A 77 16.23 -32.62 3.62
CA ASN A 77 16.22 -33.31 4.90
C ASN A 77 16.82 -32.39 5.98
N GLY A 78 15.95 -31.71 6.73
CA GLY A 78 16.25 -31.52 8.16
C GLY A 78 16.40 -32.91 8.81
N ASP A 79 17.11 -32.98 9.94
CA ASP A 79 17.46 -34.21 10.66
C ASP A 79 16.42 -35.33 10.54
N PRO A 80 16.83 -36.58 10.28
CA PRO A 80 15.90 -37.69 10.10
C PRO A 80 15.25 -38.03 11.45
N ASP A 81 14.15 -37.36 11.77
CA ASP A 81 13.27 -37.81 12.82
C ASP A 81 12.41 -38.95 12.26
N GLU A 82 12.59 -40.14 12.82
CA GLU A 82 12.14 -41.45 12.31
C GLU A 82 10.60 -41.61 12.26
N ASN A 83 9.83 -40.57 12.56
CA ASN A 83 8.40 -40.68 12.85
C ASN A 83 7.52 -39.58 12.24
N SER A 84 7.84 -39.06 11.05
CA SER A 84 6.90 -38.18 10.34
C SER A 84 6.46 -38.72 8.97
N GLU A 85 5.15 -38.93 8.83
CA GLU A 85 4.43 -39.09 7.56
C GLU A 85 4.71 -37.93 6.55
N ASN A 86 5.43 -36.89 6.95
CA ASN A 86 5.83 -35.77 6.10
C ASN A 86 6.92 -36.11 5.07
N ASN A 87 7.64 -37.24 5.21
CA ASN A 87 8.58 -37.71 4.18
C ASN A 87 7.89 -38.08 2.85
N LEU A 88 6.57 -38.36 2.87
CA LEU A 88 5.78 -38.66 1.67
C LEU A 88 5.40 -37.41 0.84
N LYS A 89 5.47 -36.20 1.41
CA LYS A 89 5.18 -34.93 0.70
C LYS A 89 6.28 -34.53 -0.30
N GLN A 90 7.39 -35.25 -0.32
CA GLN A 90 8.57 -34.97 -1.16
C GLN A 90 8.53 -35.64 -2.54
N ARG A 91 7.45 -36.33 -2.92
CA ARG A 91 7.25 -36.84 -4.30
C ARG A 91 6.55 -35.85 -5.24
N ASN A 92 6.33 -34.61 -4.78
CA ASN A 92 5.66 -33.61 -5.60
C ASN A 92 6.58 -33.08 -6.72
N PRO A 93 6.02 -32.72 -7.88
CA PRO A 93 6.77 -32.07 -8.93
C PRO A 93 7.37 -30.74 -8.46
N ILE A 94 8.65 -30.51 -8.76
CA ILE A 94 9.35 -29.25 -8.48
C ILE A 94 9.23 -28.31 -9.69
N LYS A 95 9.30 -27.00 -9.43
CA LYS A 95 9.38 -25.97 -10.46
C LYS A 95 10.83 -25.54 -10.64
N PHE A 96 11.36 -25.76 -11.84
CA PHE A 96 12.64 -25.22 -12.27
C PHE A 96 12.40 -24.00 -13.12
N LEU A 97 12.86 -22.84 -12.68
CA LEU A 97 12.75 -21.59 -13.40
C LEU A 97 13.94 -21.45 -14.33
N THR A 98 13.66 -21.12 -15.58
CA THR A 98 14.68 -20.66 -16.52
C THR A 98 15.07 -19.22 -16.20
N VAL A 99 16.00 -18.66 -16.97
CA VAL A 99 16.35 -17.23 -16.90
C VAL A 99 15.11 -16.34 -17.03
N SER A 100 14.25 -16.60 -18.02
CA SER A 100 13.08 -15.77 -18.27
C SER A 100 12.06 -15.87 -17.13
N GLY A 101 11.77 -17.08 -16.64
CA GLY A 101 10.86 -17.25 -15.52
C GLY A 101 11.38 -16.62 -14.22
N TYR A 102 12.67 -16.76 -13.92
CA TYR A 102 13.30 -16.06 -12.81
C TYR A 102 13.11 -14.54 -12.93
N LEU A 103 13.39 -13.96 -14.10
CA LEU A 103 13.24 -12.53 -14.34
C LEU A 103 11.78 -12.07 -14.19
N MET A 104 10.82 -12.88 -14.65
CA MET A 104 9.39 -12.57 -14.50
C MET A 104 8.94 -12.49 -13.04
N LEU A 105 9.47 -13.35 -12.15
CA LEU A 105 9.11 -13.35 -10.73
C LEU A 105 9.79 -12.21 -9.96
N VAL A 106 11.06 -11.91 -10.27
CA VAL A 106 11.84 -10.84 -9.62
C VAL A 106 11.28 -9.45 -9.93
N LYS A 107 10.41 -9.27 -10.94
CA LYS A 107 9.71 -8.00 -11.19
C LYS A 107 9.00 -7.41 -9.96
N SER A 108 8.61 -8.26 -9.01
CA SER A 108 7.95 -7.84 -7.77
C SER A 108 8.92 -7.42 -6.66
N PHE A 109 10.22 -7.68 -6.80
CA PHE A 109 11.24 -7.38 -5.80
C PHE A 109 11.84 -6.00 -6.06
N THR A 110 11.71 -5.10 -5.10
CA THR A 110 12.05 -3.66 -5.30
C THR A 110 13.16 -3.15 -4.39
N ASP A 111 13.82 -4.04 -3.65
CA ASP A 111 14.90 -3.71 -2.71
C ASP A 111 16.30 -3.81 -3.36
N ASP A 112 17.28 -3.12 -2.80
CA ASP A 112 18.65 -3.05 -3.34
C ASP A 112 19.35 -4.41 -3.37
N LEU A 113 19.00 -5.34 -2.47
CA LEU A 113 19.58 -6.68 -2.44
C LEU A 113 19.12 -7.47 -3.66
N ALA A 114 17.83 -7.44 -3.99
CA ALA A 114 17.30 -8.10 -5.17
C ALA A 114 18.00 -7.68 -6.48
N TRP A 115 18.32 -6.39 -6.61
CA TRP A 115 19.08 -5.86 -7.76
C TRP A 115 20.53 -6.36 -7.83
N LYS A 116 21.16 -6.66 -6.70
CA LYS A 116 22.53 -7.23 -6.67
C LYS A 116 22.49 -8.72 -7.00
N VAL A 117 21.61 -9.46 -6.33
CA VAL A 117 21.38 -10.90 -6.54
C VAL A 117 21.06 -11.18 -8.00
N GLN A 118 20.17 -10.39 -8.61
CA GLN A 118 19.80 -10.56 -10.02
C GLN A 118 20.99 -10.40 -10.96
N ARG A 119 21.81 -9.36 -10.76
CA ARG A 119 22.99 -9.12 -11.61
C ARG A 119 24.00 -10.25 -11.51
N GLU A 120 24.24 -10.76 -10.31
CA GLU A 120 25.18 -11.85 -10.11
C GLU A 120 24.65 -13.20 -10.60
N LEU A 121 23.35 -13.50 -10.43
CA LEU A 121 22.74 -14.71 -11.00
C LEU A 121 22.80 -14.69 -12.54
N VAL A 122 22.39 -13.60 -13.18
CA VAL A 122 22.44 -13.50 -14.65
C VAL A 122 23.88 -13.67 -15.14
N LYS A 123 24.82 -12.94 -14.54
CA LYS A 123 26.22 -12.94 -14.98
C LYS A 123 26.96 -14.24 -14.70
N ASN A 124 26.82 -14.78 -13.49
CA ASN A 124 27.68 -15.87 -13.01
C ASN A 124 26.99 -17.23 -13.10
N TYR A 125 25.66 -17.29 -12.93
CA TYR A 125 24.88 -18.53 -12.85
C TYR A 125 24.17 -18.89 -14.16
N PHE A 126 23.70 -17.92 -14.95
CA PHE A 126 22.97 -18.23 -16.17
C PHE A 126 23.83 -18.18 -17.45
N THR A 127 25.09 -17.72 -17.35
CA THR A 127 25.98 -17.49 -18.51
C THR A 127 27.09 -18.55 -18.68
N THR A 128 27.19 -19.54 -17.79
CA THR A 128 28.44 -20.28 -17.53
C THR A 128 28.82 -21.46 -18.46
N ARG A 129 28.23 -21.62 -19.65
CA ARG A 129 28.70 -22.63 -20.65
C ARG A 129 28.78 -22.13 -22.09
N ALA A 130 29.85 -22.55 -22.78
CA ALA A 130 30.25 -22.16 -24.14
C ALA A 130 29.26 -22.53 -25.28
N ASN A 131 28.23 -23.34 -25.02
CA ASN A 131 27.23 -23.76 -26.02
C ASN A 131 25.88 -23.00 -25.93
N TYR A 132 25.71 -22.07 -24.98
CA TYR A 132 24.53 -21.18 -24.90
C TYR A 132 24.62 -19.98 -25.88
N SER A 133 25.52 -20.08 -26.86
CA SER A 133 26.41 -19.00 -27.25
C SER A 133 25.85 -18.00 -28.25
N GLN A 134 26.16 -16.74 -27.97
CA GLN A 134 26.09 -15.53 -28.78
C GLN A 134 24.73 -14.98 -29.21
N VAL A 135 23.79 -15.78 -29.74
CA VAL A 135 22.51 -15.23 -30.23
C VAL A 135 21.47 -15.14 -29.10
N ARG A 136 21.34 -16.19 -28.29
CA ARG A 136 20.34 -16.24 -27.21
C ARG A 136 20.79 -15.45 -25.98
N GLY A 137 22.09 -15.39 -25.69
CA GLY A 137 22.66 -14.52 -24.65
C GLY A 137 22.44 -13.04 -24.93
N LYS A 138 22.64 -12.59 -26.18
CA LYS A 138 22.32 -11.20 -26.60
C LYS A 138 20.82 -10.92 -26.52
N LEU A 139 19.98 -11.86 -26.96
CA LEU A 139 18.52 -11.72 -26.86
C LEU A 139 18.06 -11.59 -25.39
N LEU A 140 18.58 -12.44 -24.50
CA LEU A 140 18.29 -12.39 -23.07
C LEU A 140 18.83 -11.11 -22.42
N GLU A 141 20.01 -10.64 -22.83
CA GLU A 141 20.56 -9.36 -22.37
C GLU A 141 19.71 -8.17 -22.85
N GLU A 142 19.22 -8.20 -24.09
CA GLU A 142 18.32 -7.19 -24.65
C GLU A 142 16.96 -7.20 -23.92
N GLN A 143 16.41 -8.37 -23.64
CA GLN A 143 15.17 -8.55 -22.86
C GLN A 143 15.35 -8.07 -21.42
N ALA A 144 16.49 -8.37 -20.79
CA ALA A 144 16.82 -7.84 -19.47
C ALA A 144 16.94 -6.32 -19.49
N LYS A 145 17.62 -5.73 -20.48
CA LYS A 145 17.72 -4.27 -20.66
C LYS A 145 16.36 -3.61 -20.92
N GLN A 146 15.49 -4.23 -21.72
CA GLN A 146 14.13 -3.76 -21.96
C GLN A 146 13.31 -3.79 -20.67
N MET A 147 13.38 -4.88 -19.92
CA MET A 147 12.70 -5.04 -18.65
C MET A 147 13.21 -4.04 -17.60
N GLU A 148 14.52 -3.79 -17.54
CA GLU A 148 15.11 -2.77 -16.68
C GLU A 148 14.61 -1.37 -17.02
N ARG A 149 14.49 -1.04 -18.31
CA ARG A 149 13.92 0.24 -18.78
C ARG A 149 12.46 0.37 -18.37
N GLU A 150 11.68 -0.69 -18.53
CA GLU A 150 10.25 -0.71 -18.17
C GLU A 150 10.03 -0.61 -16.66
N ILE A 151 10.81 -1.34 -15.86
CA ILE A 151 10.79 -1.26 -14.39
C ILE A 151 11.21 0.14 -13.93
N ARG A 152 12.26 0.72 -14.53
CA ARG A 152 12.70 2.08 -14.22
C ARG A 152 11.61 3.11 -14.54
N TRP A 153 10.93 2.95 -15.68
CA TRP A 153 9.82 3.80 -16.07
C TRP A 153 8.63 3.66 -15.10
N LEU A 154 8.25 2.43 -14.74
CA LEU A 154 7.19 2.15 -13.75
C LEU A 154 7.53 2.73 -12.37
N ASN A 155 8.76 2.56 -11.89
CA ASN A 155 9.20 3.11 -10.62
C ASN A 155 9.26 4.64 -10.64
N SER A 156 9.67 5.24 -11.75
CA SER A 156 9.62 6.70 -11.94
C SER A 156 8.18 7.21 -11.89
N LYS A 157 7.27 6.55 -12.62
CA LYS A 157 5.83 6.87 -12.62
C LYS A 157 5.21 6.76 -11.22
N ARG A 158 5.48 5.67 -10.50
CA ARG A 158 5.03 5.44 -9.11
C ARG A 158 5.62 6.45 -8.12
N LYS A 159 6.89 6.84 -8.29
CA LYS A 159 7.52 7.87 -7.45
C LYS A 159 6.84 9.23 -7.66
N ALA A 160 6.52 9.58 -8.90
CA ALA A 160 5.76 10.79 -9.22
C ALA A 160 4.33 10.74 -8.67
N GLU A 161 3.66 9.59 -8.72
CA GLU A 161 2.34 9.38 -8.12
C GLU A 161 2.38 9.53 -6.59
N ARG A 162 3.32 8.88 -5.90
CA ARG A 162 3.52 9.04 -4.45
C ARG A 162 3.84 10.47 -4.04
N MET A 163 4.62 11.18 -4.85
CA MET A 163 4.92 12.59 -4.62
C MET A 163 3.65 13.44 -4.74
N ALA A 164 2.85 13.22 -5.78
CA ALA A 164 1.56 13.88 -5.95
C ALA A 164 0.58 13.58 -4.81
N GLU A 165 0.50 12.33 -4.35
CA GLU A 165 -0.30 11.93 -3.18
C GLU A 165 0.15 12.64 -1.90
N LYS A 166 1.46 12.67 -1.65
CA LYS A 166 2.03 13.33 -0.46
C LYS A 166 1.72 14.83 -0.45
N GLU A 167 1.89 15.50 -1.59
CA GLU A 167 1.62 16.93 -1.70
C GLU A 167 0.12 17.23 -1.70
N ALA A 168 -0.72 16.39 -2.31
CA ALA A 168 -2.17 16.45 -2.17
C ALA A 168 -2.59 16.36 -0.69
N ILE A 169 -2.03 15.43 0.08
CA ILE A 169 -2.27 15.32 1.54
C ILE A 169 -1.82 16.60 2.29
N ARG A 170 -0.73 17.25 1.87
CA ARG A 170 -0.30 18.53 2.48
C ARG A 170 -1.28 19.65 2.18
N ILE A 171 -1.79 19.72 0.95
CA ILE A 171 -2.85 20.68 0.56
C ILE A 171 -4.11 20.44 1.39
N LEU A 172 -4.53 19.18 1.55
CA LEU A 172 -5.68 18.82 2.40
C LEU A 172 -5.48 19.21 3.86
N LYS A 173 -4.29 19.02 4.40
CA LYS A 173 -3.95 19.45 5.77
C LYS A 173 -3.81 20.98 5.90
N GLY A 174 -4.07 21.76 4.85
CA GLY A 174 -3.93 23.22 4.82
C GLY A 174 -2.49 23.70 4.94
N LYS A 175 -1.51 22.86 4.61
CA LYS A 175 -0.07 23.15 4.73
C LYS A 175 0.57 23.68 3.44
N SER A 176 -0.16 23.68 2.33
CA SER A 176 0.27 24.19 1.01
C SER A 176 -0.98 24.42 0.15
N ARG A 177 -0.83 25.13 -0.97
CA ARG A 177 -1.86 25.42 -1.96
C ARG A 177 -1.47 24.81 -3.30
N ILE A 178 -2.45 24.46 -4.12
CA ILE A 178 -2.17 23.91 -5.46
C ILE A 178 -1.47 24.91 -6.39
N GLU A 179 -1.65 26.20 -6.09
CA GLU A 179 -0.99 27.32 -6.77
C GLU A 179 0.53 27.32 -6.53
N ASP A 180 1.00 26.75 -5.41
CA ASP A 180 2.42 26.66 -5.04
C ASP A 180 3.23 25.77 -6.01
N TYR A 181 2.56 25.00 -6.87
CA TYR A 181 3.17 24.05 -7.82
C TYR A 181 3.10 24.50 -9.28
N ALA A 182 2.75 25.78 -9.54
CA ALA A 182 2.62 26.32 -10.89
C ALA A 182 3.89 26.14 -11.76
N ASP A 183 5.07 26.16 -11.14
CA ASP A 183 6.36 25.94 -11.82
C ASP A 183 6.60 24.49 -12.24
N THR A 184 5.72 23.56 -11.83
CA THR A 184 5.79 22.12 -12.14
C THR A 184 4.46 21.59 -12.69
N PRO A 185 4.12 21.88 -13.96
CA PRO A 185 2.79 21.60 -14.53
C PRO A 185 2.38 20.11 -14.46
N GLU A 186 3.33 19.19 -14.65
CA GLU A 186 3.06 17.75 -14.58
C GLU A 186 2.70 17.29 -13.15
N LEU A 187 3.41 17.81 -12.16
CA LEU A 187 3.15 17.51 -10.75
C LEU A 187 1.84 18.15 -10.31
N GLN A 188 1.58 19.40 -10.69
CA GLN A 188 0.34 20.11 -10.42
C GLN A 188 -0.88 19.37 -11.02
N ARG A 189 -0.78 18.89 -12.26
CA ARG A 189 -1.83 18.07 -12.89
C ARG A 189 -2.07 16.77 -12.13
N LYS A 190 -1.01 16.05 -11.76
CA LYS A 190 -1.12 14.80 -10.97
C LYS A 190 -1.75 15.05 -9.60
N ILE A 191 -1.33 16.10 -8.89
CA ILE A 191 -1.94 16.51 -7.61
C ILE A 191 -3.44 16.78 -7.80
N SER A 192 -3.82 17.53 -8.85
CA SER A 192 -5.21 17.85 -9.17
C SER A 192 -6.04 16.57 -9.40
N THR A 193 -5.55 15.67 -10.25
CA THR A 193 -6.21 14.38 -10.50
C THR A 193 -6.32 13.52 -9.23
N THR A 194 -5.28 13.50 -8.39
CA THR A 194 -5.32 12.78 -7.11
C THR A 194 -6.35 13.38 -6.16
N LEU A 195 -6.48 14.71 -6.09
CA LEU A 195 -7.51 15.38 -5.30
C LEU A 195 -8.91 15.07 -5.84
N GLU A 196 -9.09 15.04 -7.16
CA GLU A 196 -10.37 14.71 -7.81
C GLU A 196 -10.80 13.26 -7.59
N ASN A 197 -9.88 12.30 -7.76
CA ASN A 197 -10.15 10.86 -7.55
C ASN A 197 -10.40 10.54 -6.07
N ASN A 198 -9.85 11.35 -5.17
CA ASN A 198 -10.06 11.23 -3.74
C ASN A 198 -11.09 12.26 -3.24
N LYS A 199 -12.05 12.70 -4.08
CA LYS A 199 -13.15 13.59 -3.68
C LYS A 199 -13.93 13.09 -2.46
N ASP A 200 -14.03 11.77 -2.26
CA ASP A 200 -14.60 11.19 -1.05
C ASP A 200 -13.70 11.38 0.19
N ILE A 201 -12.38 11.46 0.01
CA ILE A 201 -11.39 11.81 1.05
C ILE A 201 -11.36 13.33 1.30
N LEU A 202 -11.72 14.17 0.32
CA LEU A 202 -11.91 15.61 0.50
C LEU A 202 -13.01 15.92 1.52
N LYS A 203 -14.00 15.01 1.68
CA LYS A 203 -15.00 15.03 2.76
C LYS A 203 -14.37 14.94 4.17
N TYR A 204 -13.11 14.52 4.27
CA TYR A 204 -12.37 14.31 5.53
C TYR A 204 -11.23 15.32 5.76
N SER A 205 -11.21 16.43 5.02
CA SER A 205 -10.15 17.46 5.06
C SER A 205 -10.43 18.64 6.02
N ILE A 206 -11.29 18.43 7.01
CA ILE A 206 -11.55 19.32 8.16
C ILE A 206 -11.34 18.44 9.41
N PRO A 207 -10.96 18.93 10.63
CA PRO A 207 -10.57 18.04 11.72
C PRO A 207 -11.60 16.93 11.95
N GLN A 208 -11.24 15.68 11.62
CA GLN A 208 -12.18 14.57 11.30
C GLN A 208 -13.27 14.34 12.35
N ASN A 209 -13.05 14.73 13.61
CA ASN A 209 -14.02 14.54 14.67
C ASN A 209 -15.02 15.69 14.76
N LEU A 210 -14.57 16.95 14.70
CA LEU A 210 -15.47 18.09 14.90
C LEU A 210 -16.33 18.33 13.65
N ASP A 211 -15.76 18.16 12.47
CA ASP A 211 -16.50 18.27 11.21
C ASP A 211 -17.56 17.19 11.07
N ARG A 212 -17.18 15.93 11.30
CA ARG A 212 -18.11 14.79 11.30
C ARG A 212 -19.21 14.96 12.33
N TRP A 213 -18.84 15.34 13.56
CA TRP A 213 -19.82 15.62 14.61
C TRP A 213 -20.76 16.75 14.20
N TRP A 214 -20.23 17.84 13.63
CA TRP A 214 -21.05 18.97 13.19
C TRP A 214 -22.02 18.56 12.07
N TYR A 215 -21.54 17.78 11.10
CA TYR A 215 -22.39 17.19 10.07
C TYR A 215 -23.49 16.30 10.67
N GLU A 216 -23.18 15.44 11.64
CA GLU A 216 -24.17 14.60 12.32
C GLU A 216 -25.20 15.44 13.10
N CYS A 217 -24.79 16.56 13.71
CA CYS A 217 -25.71 17.52 14.32
C CYS A 217 -26.67 18.14 13.28
N LEU A 218 -26.15 18.54 12.12
CA LEU A 218 -26.94 19.14 11.04
C LEU A 218 -27.88 18.13 10.36
N LEU A 219 -27.44 16.88 10.23
CA LEU A 219 -28.24 15.80 9.66
C LEU A 219 -29.36 15.40 10.62
N SER A 220 -29.03 15.17 11.90
CA SER A 220 -30.02 14.80 12.92
C SER A 220 -30.95 15.95 13.32
N GLY A 221 -30.57 17.19 13.04
CA GLY A 221 -31.29 18.39 13.48
C GLY A 221 -31.17 18.64 14.99
N LYS A 222 -30.10 18.14 15.62
CA LYS A 222 -29.91 18.15 17.08
C LYS A 222 -28.50 18.60 17.41
N ASN A 223 -28.34 19.44 18.42
CA ASN A 223 -27.04 19.89 18.91
C ASN A 223 -26.88 19.76 20.44
N SER A 224 -27.82 19.07 21.08
CA SER A 224 -27.76 18.67 22.48
C SER A 224 -28.51 17.35 22.70
N ASN A 225 -28.38 16.80 23.90
CA ASN A 225 -29.09 15.58 24.30
C ASN A 225 -30.61 15.76 24.41
N ASP A 226 -31.12 17.00 24.40
CA ASP A 226 -32.56 17.28 24.56
C ASP A 226 -33.37 16.96 23.30
N GLY A 227 -32.70 16.62 22.20
CA GLY A 227 -33.37 16.07 21.02
C GLY A 227 -33.88 17.08 20.00
N TYR A 228 -33.47 18.35 20.08
CA TYR A 228 -33.80 19.39 19.09
C TYR A 228 -32.65 20.39 18.87
N TRP A 229 -32.77 21.24 17.84
CA TRP A 229 -31.79 22.28 17.51
C TRP A 229 -31.94 23.51 18.41
N LYS A 230 -31.03 23.69 19.37
CA LYS A 230 -30.97 24.86 20.24
C LYS A 230 -30.19 26.00 19.58
N ARG A 231 -30.84 27.15 19.36
CA ARG A 231 -30.14 28.37 18.90
C ARG A 231 -29.31 28.99 20.00
N ASP A 232 -29.82 29.02 21.23
CA ASP A 232 -29.11 29.52 22.40
C ASP A 232 -28.71 28.32 23.27
N ILE A 233 -27.40 28.06 23.39
CA ILE A 233 -26.88 26.90 24.10
C ILE A 233 -25.66 27.28 24.96
N PRO A 234 -25.58 26.84 26.22
CA PRO A 234 -24.36 26.98 27.02
C PRO A 234 -23.16 26.37 26.29
N VAL A 235 -22.03 27.09 26.25
CA VAL A 235 -20.81 26.60 25.59
C VAL A 235 -20.37 25.25 26.15
N GLN A 236 -20.51 25.04 27.47
CA GLN A 236 -20.15 23.79 28.13
C GLN A 236 -21.05 22.62 27.72
N GLU A 237 -22.35 22.87 27.50
CA GLU A 237 -23.30 21.84 27.07
C GLU A 237 -22.94 21.34 25.66
N LEU A 238 -22.66 22.26 24.74
CA LEU A 238 -22.26 21.91 23.38
C LEU A 238 -20.92 21.16 23.34
N ILE A 239 -19.96 21.55 24.20
CA ILE A 239 -18.68 20.83 24.34
C ILE A 239 -18.89 19.44 24.93
N ALA A 240 -19.77 19.29 25.93
CA ALA A 240 -20.08 17.98 26.51
C ALA A 240 -20.71 17.05 25.46
N TYR A 241 -21.60 17.58 24.62
CA TYR A 241 -22.20 16.84 23.51
C TYR A 241 -21.15 16.36 22.49
N TYR A 242 -20.19 17.23 22.13
CA TYR A 242 -19.05 16.85 21.30
C TYR A 242 -18.15 15.79 21.95
N ASN A 243 -17.86 15.93 23.24
CA ASN A 243 -17.02 14.96 23.96
C ASN A 243 -17.65 13.57 24.03
N ALA A 244 -18.97 13.49 24.21
CA ALA A 244 -19.70 12.22 24.18
C ALA A 244 -19.55 11.51 22.82
N PHE A 245 -19.65 12.26 21.72
CA PHE A 245 -19.38 11.74 20.38
C PHE A 245 -17.92 11.26 20.21
N VAL A 246 -16.96 12.02 20.73
CA VAL A 246 -15.54 11.63 20.71
C VAL A 246 -15.30 10.34 21.47
N ASP A 247 -15.92 10.15 22.63
CA ASP A 247 -15.75 8.94 23.43
C ASP A 247 -16.35 7.71 22.73
N GLN A 248 -17.48 7.86 22.02
CA GLN A 248 -18.01 6.80 21.16
C GLN A 248 -17.05 6.43 20.02
N LEU A 249 -16.38 7.41 19.42
CA LEU A 249 -15.35 7.16 18.41
C LEU A 249 -14.11 6.48 19.01
N ARG A 250 -13.67 6.87 20.20
CA ARG A 250 -12.55 6.22 20.91
C ARG A 250 -12.85 4.77 21.21
N ALA A 251 -14.07 4.44 21.65
CA ALA A 251 -14.50 3.07 21.88
C ALA A 251 -14.44 2.20 20.61
N LYS A 252 -14.59 2.82 19.43
CA LYS A 252 -14.46 2.18 18.11
C LYS A 252 -13.01 2.19 17.56
N GLY A 253 -12.03 2.63 18.35
CA GLY A 253 -10.61 2.63 17.98
C GLY A 253 -10.12 3.85 17.18
N TYR A 254 -10.94 4.89 17.01
CA TYR A 254 -10.53 6.10 16.29
C TYR A 254 -9.62 7.00 17.15
N ARG A 255 -8.54 7.54 16.57
CA ARG A 255 -7.65 8.50 17.25
C ARG A 255 -8.27 9.90 17.31
N HIS A 256 -8.23 10.52 18.48
CA HIS A 256 -8.71 11.89 18.69
C HIS A 256 -7.58 12.93 18.56
N ILE A 257 -7.86 14.06 17.89
CA ILE A 257 -6.96 15.21 17.81
C ILE A 257 -7.47 16.29 18.77
N ASN A 258 -6.61 16.75 19.68
CA ASN A 258 -6.92 17.86 20.57
C ASN A 258 -7.00 19.16 19.73
N VAL A 259 -8.20 19.75 19.65
CA VAL A 259 -8.47 20.98 18.91
C VAL A 259 -9.09 22.03 19.83
N ASP A 260 -8.74 23.30 19.60
CA ASP A 260 -9.46 24.43 20.17
C ASP A 260 -10.89 24.45 19.58
N PHE A 261 -11.82 23.83 20.32
CA PHE A 261 -13.21 23.63 19.91
C PHE A 261 -13.87 24.93 19.42
N GLY A 262 -13.72 26.03 20.15
CA GLY A 262 -14.37 27.29 19.82
C GLY A 262 -13.79 27.97 18.58
N ARG A 263 -12.48 27.80 18.32
CA ARG A 263 -11.86 28.29 17.09
C ARG A 263 -12.24 27.42 15.89
N ALA A 264 -12.26 26.11 16.06
CA ALA A 264 -12.59 25.17 14.99
C ALA A 264 -14.08 25.24 14.60
N LEU A 265 -14.98 25.33 15.57
CA LEU A 265 -16.42 25.44 15.33
C LEU A 265 -16.78 26.72 14.55
N ARG A 266 -16.12 27.86 14.84
CA ARG A 266 -16.32 29.10 14.09
C ARG A 266 -15.86 29.04 12.63
N LYS A 267 -14.96 28.12 12.29
CA LYS A 267 -14.60 27.86 10.88
C LYS A 267 -15.70 27.10 10.15
N LEU A 268 -16.37 26.18 10.85
CA LEU A 268 -17.48 25.37 10.33
C LEU A 268 -18.77 26.17 10.18
N CYS A 269 -19.03 27.08 11.12
CA CYS A 269 -20.20 27.95 11.13
C CYS A 269 -19.79 29.38 11.50
N LYS A 270 -19.71 30.25 10.49
CA LYS A 270 -19.22 31.63 10.64
C LYS A 270 -20.22 32.53 11.39
N GLY A 271 -21.50 32.15 11.44
CA GLY A 271 -22.56 32.94 12.09
C GLY A 271 -22.66 32.78 13.60
N ILE A 272 -21.78 32.00 14.24
CA ILE A 272 -21.84 31.75 15.68
C ILE A 272 -21.41 32.98 16.47
N GLN A 273 -22.30 33.46 17.34
CA GLN A 273 -22.00 34.52 18.29
C GLN A 273 -21.80 33.95 19.69
N THR A 274 -21.02 34.63 20.52
CA THR A 274 -20.86 34.29 21.94
C THR A 274 -21.37 35.43 22.79
N TYR A 275 -22.18 35.12 23.80
CA TYR A 275 -22.65 36.11 24.76
C TYR A 275 -22.64 35.53 26.19
N ARG A 276 -22.90 36.38 27.18
CA ARG A 276 -23.09 35.97 28.58
C ARG A 276 -24.45 36.49 29.03
N PRO A 277 -25.40 35.62 29.40
CA PRO A 277 -26.69 36.08 29.88
C PRO A 277 -26.54 36.88 31.18
N SER A 278 -27.41 37.87 31.36
CA SER A 278 -27.48 38.63 32.60
C SER A 278 -28.22 37.78 33.63
N SER A 279 -27.47 37.14 34.53
CA SER A 279 -28.02 36.31 35.61
C SER A 279 -27.36 36.69 36.94
N PRO A 280 -28.11 36.70 38.06
CA PRO A 280 -27.55 36.80 39.40
C PRO A 280 -26.87 35.47 39.77
N GLY A 281 -25.58 35.34 39.43
CA GLY A 281 -24.80 34.12 39.66
C GLY A 281 -23.65 33.94 38.67
N PRO A 282 -23.03 32.75 38.62
CA PRO A 282 -22.02 32.43 37.61
C PRO A 282 -22.57 32.73 36.22
N ARG A 283 -21.77 33.44 35.40
CA ARG A 283 -22.16 33.86 34.05
C ARG A 283 -21.46 32.98 33.02
N PRO A 284 -21.95 31.76 32.76
CA PRO A 284 -21.35 30.90 31.75
C PRO A 284 -21.41 31.59 30.39
N ARG A 285 -20.47 31.24 29.50
CA ARG A 285 -20.54 31.66 28.10
C ARG A 285 -21.60 30.85 27.39
N TRP A 286 -22.37 31.52 26.54
CA TRP A 286 -23.38 30.92 25.68
C TRP A 286 -23.01 31.15 24.23
N TYR A 287 -23.34 30.17 23.38
CA TYR A 287 -23.39 30.36 21.94
C TYR A 287 -24.79 30.76 21.52
N LYS A 288 -24.86 31.70 20.58
CA LYS A 288 -26.03 31.98 19.77
C LYS A 288 -25.73 31.51 18.35
N LEU A 289 -26.29 30.36 18.01
CA LEU A 289 -26.14 29.68 16.73
C LEU A 289 -27.17 30.23 15.72
N PRO A 290 -26.83 30.24 14.42
CA PRO A 290 -27.81 30.42 13.36
C PRO A 290 -28.91 29.34 13.42
N SER A 291 -29.97 29.54 12.65
CA SER A 291 -30.97 28.50 12.41
C SER A 291 -30.33 27.24 11.80
N LEU A 292 -31.01 26.10 11.92
CA LEU A 292 -30.54 24.83 11.37
C LEU A 292 -30.30 24.95 9.85
N ASP A 293 -31.22 25.59 9.13
CA ASP A 293 -31.13 25.76 7.69
C ASP A 293 -29.97 26.68 7.29
N GLU A 294 -29.78 27.80 8.01
CA GLU A 294 -28.59 28.66 7.80
C GLU A 294 -27.28 27.90 8.05
N CYS A 295 -27.25 27.03 9.06
CA CYS A 295 -26.07 26.22 9.34
C CYS A 295 -25.82 25.17 8.25
N ARG A 296 -26.88 24.53 7.74
CA ARG A 296 -26.84 23.58 6.62
C ARG A 296 -26.32 24.24 5.34
N ASP A 297 -26.86 25.41 5.00
CA ASP A 297 -26.43 26.20 3.84
C ASP A 297 -24.98 26.63 3.95
N GLN A 298 -24.57 27.11 5.12
CA GLN A 298 -23.17 27.50 5.38
C GLN A 298 -22.24 26.30 5.24
N TYR A 299 -22.65 25.14 5.74
CA TYR A 299 -21.87 23.92 5.67
C TYR A 299 -21.73 23.41 4.22
N GLN A 300 -22.82 23.38 3.44
CA GLN A 300 -22.78 23.04 2.00
C GLN A 300 -21.84 23.96 1.22
N LYS A 301 -21.89 25.27 1.48
CA LYS A 301 -20.98 26.26 0.86
C LYS A 301 -19.53 26.04 1.26
N LEU A 302 -19.28 25.63 2.51
CA LEU A 302 -17.93 25.37 3.02
C LEU A 302 -17.28 24.16 2.35
N ILE A 303 -18.02 23.06 2.18
CA ILE A 303 -17.53 21.82 1.58
C ILE A 303 -17.67 21.81 0.05
N ASN A 304 -18.39 22.78 -0.52
CA ASN A 304 -18.72 22.89 -1.94
C ASN A 304 -19.43 21.64 -2.51
N ILE A 305 -20.39 21.11 -1.75
CA ILE A 305 -21.19 19.92 -2.11
C ILE A 305 -22.65 20.19 -1.76
N ASN A 306 -23.56 19.81 -2.66
CA ASN A 306 -24.98 19.82 -2.40
C ASN A 306 -25.38 18.55 -1.62
N ILE A 307 -25.89 18.73 -0.42
CA ILE A 307 -26.30 17.65 0.48
C ILE A 307 -27.82 17.64 0.54
N ASN A 308 -28.44 16.49 0.27
CA ASN A 308 -29.85 16.28 0.57
C ASN A 308 -30.02 16.03 2.08
N TRP A 309 -30.55 17.03 2.79
CA TRP A 309 -30.77 16.99 4.23
C TRP A 309 -32.05 16.25 4.65
N ASP A 310 -32.91 15.92 3.69
CA ASP A 310 -34.21 15.27 3.91
C ASP A 310 -34.14 13.74 3.77
N LYS A 311 -32.94 13.17 3.57
CA LYS A 311 -32.76 11.72 3.67
C LYS A 311 -32.90 11.30 5.12
N GLU A 312 -34.07 10.76 5.46
CA GLU A 312 -34.26 9.97 6.68
C GLU A 312 -33.18 8.88 6.77
N ILE A 313 -32.56 8.77 7.95
CA ILE A 313 -31.59 7.72 8.30
C ILE A 313 -32.32 6.39 8.45
#